data_AF-A0A413H4A6-F1
#
_entry.id   AF-A0A413H4A6-F1
#
_cell.length_a   1.000
_cell.length_b   1.000
_cell.length_c   1.000
_cell.angle_alpha   90.00
_cell.angle_beta   90.00
_cell.angle_gamma   90.00
#
_symmetry.space_group_name_H-M   'P 1'
#
loop_
_entity.id
_entity.type
_entity.pdbx_description
1 polymer ?
#
loop_
_entity_poly.entity_id
_entity_poly.type
_entity_poly.pdbx_seq_one_letter_code
_entity_poly.pdbx_strand_id
1 'polypeptide(L)'
;MSVKGLVETDKGITIETGEWPADIDEDGKRYVEIIIQGKEKPLIVRQISFTLEDEVCYRIAYARGKDFYPRTDLGEQQHAAEAPGKLTFSVNTTLKPNERLHVRLFPWSTRQDKELHFQMKECTFEGTEIE
;
A
#
# COMPACT_ATOMS: atom_id res chain seq x y z
N MET A 1 7.90 16.00 9.12
CA MET A 1 7.17 15.26 8.08
C MET A 1 6.05 14.51 8.77
N SER A 2 4.82 14.96 8.61
CA SER A 2 3.63 14.30 9.16
C SER A 2 3.49 12.92 8.50
N VAL A 3 3.57 11.86 9.30
CA VAL A 3 3.35 10.48 8.86
C VAL A 3 1.89 10.39 8.43
N LYS A 4 1.64 10.47 7.12
CA LYS A 4 0.29 10.45 6.54
C LYS A 4 -0.27 9.03 6.63
N GLY A 5 -1.50 8.88 7.13
CA GLY A 5 -2.26 7.64 6.96
C GLY A 5 -2.21 6.62 8.09
N LEU A 6 -1.84 6.96 9.32
CA LEU A 6 -2.08 6.08 10.46
C LEU A 6 -3.03 6.77 11.44
N VAL A 7 -4.28 6.32 11.46
CA VAL A 7 -5.29 6.66 12.47
C VAL A 7 -5.43 5.45 13.38
N GLU A 8 -5.11 5.63 14.65
CA GLU A 8 -5.30 4.60 15.66
C GLU A 8 -6.80 4.55 16.02
N THR A 9 -7.42 3.38 15.87
CA THR A 9 -8.83 3.14 16.24
C THR A 9 -8.91 2.01 17.25
N ASP A 10 -10.06 1.87 17.92
CA ASP A 10 -10.34 0.78 18.87
C ASP A 10 -10.23 -0.63 18.24
N LYS A 11 -10.14 -0.72 16.90
CA LYS A 11 -9.99 -1.96 16.12
C LYS A 11 -8.60 -2.14 15.49
N GLY A 12 -7.66 -1.24 15.75
CA GLY A 12 -6.32 -1.24 15.17
C GLY A 12 -6.01 0.05 14.39
N ILE A 13 -4.89 0.05 13.66
CA ILE A 13 -4.42 1.21 12.91
C ILE A 13 -5.04 1.20 11.51
N THR A 14 -5.78 2.25 11.15
CA THR A 14 -6.45 2.45 9.85
C THR A 14 -5.81 3.61 9.08
N ILE A 15 -6.06 3.71 7.77
CA ILE A 15 -5.61 4.84 6.94
C ILE A 15 -6.73 5.87 6.74
N GLU A 16 -6.37 7.17 6.68
CA GLU A 16 -7.28 8.27 6.32
C GLU A 16 -7.94 8.06 4.94
N THR A 17 -9.28 8.18 4.90
CA THR A 17 -10.06 8.26 3.65
C THR A 17 -9.96 9.68 3.06
N GLY A 18 -9.51 9.83 1.82
CA GLY A 18 -9.37 11.13 1.13
C GLY A 18 -8.86 10.98 -0.31
N GLU A 19 -8.67 12.09 -1.05
CA GLU A 19 -7.98 12.10 -2.35
C GLU A 19 -6.45 12.02 -2.15
N TRP A 20 -5.79 11.05 -2.79
CA TRP A 20 -4.35 10.83 -2.67
C TRP A 20 -3.64 11.27 -3.96
N PRO A 21 -2.66 12.20 -3.92
CA PRO A 21 -1.84 12.46 -5.10
C PRO A 21 -0.92 11.27 -5.35
N ALA A 22 -0.88 10.77 -6.58
CA ALA A 22 0.11 9.77 -6.97
C ALA A 22 1.51 10.42 -7.00
N ASP A 23 2.45 9.87 -6.24
CA ASP A 23 3.86 10.25 -6.32
C ASP A 23 4.48 9.66 -7.60
N ILE A 24 5.58 10.26 -8.07
CA ILE A 24 6.32 9.81 -9.25
C ILE A 24 7.69 9.32 -8.79
N ASP A 25 8.03 8.06 -9.08
CA ASP A 25 9.36 7.52 -8.78
C ASP A 25 10.44 8.05 -9.75
N GLU A 26 11.69 7.68 -9.50
CA GLU A 26 12.85 8.10 -10.30
C GLU A 26 12.74 7.72 -11.79
N ASP A 27 11.94 6.70 -12.11
CA ASP A 27 11.68 6.24 -13.48
C ASP A 27 10.45 6.93 -14.13
N GLY A 28 9.82 7.88 -13.44
CA GLY A 28 8.61 8.53 -13.92
C GLY A 28 7.31 7.74 -13.67
N LYS A 29 7.34 6.68 -12.86
CA LYS A 29 6.17 5.83 -12.61
C LYS A 29 5.35 6.34 -11.43
N ARG A 30 4.04 6.37 -11.62
CA ARG A 30 3.08 6.73 -10.58
C ARG A 30 2.96 5.62 -9.55
N TYR A 31 2.92 5.98 -8.28
CA TYR A 31 2.63 5.03 -7.21
C TYR A 31 1.81 5.66 -6.07
N VAL A 32 1.13 4.79 -5.32
CA VAL A 32 0.58 5.09 -4.00
C VAL A 32 1.39 4.31 -2.99
N GLU A 33 1.88 4.98 -1.95
CA GLU A 33 2.67 4.35 -0.89
C GLU A 33 1.92 4.33 0.43
N ILE A 34 1.93 3.15 1.04
CA ILE A 34 1.43 2.88 2.38
C ILE A 34 2.64 2.55 3.25
N ILE A 35 2.85 3.33 4.30
CA ILE A 35 3.96 3.14 5.23
C ILE A 35 3.43 2.53 6.53
N ILE A 36 3.86 1.30 6.82
CA ILE A 36 3.60 0.64 8.10
C ILE A 36 4.90 0.70 8.91
N GLN A 37 4.84 1.22 10.13
CA GLN A 37 6.03 1.36 10.98
C GLN A 37 5.78 0.69 12.33
N GLY A 38 6.69 -0.20 12.73
CA GLY A 38 6.73 -0.66 14.12
C GLY A 38 7.16 0.50 15.03
N LYS A 39 6.45 0.74 16.13
CA LYS A 39 6.84 1.76 17.11
C LYS A 39 7.97 1.23 18.00
N GLU A 40 7.66 0.91 19.24
CA GLU A 40 8.65 0.52 20.27
C GLU A 40 8.92 -0.99 20.28
N LYS A 41 7.93 -1.79 19.88
CA LYS A 41 8.03 -3.25 19.81
C LYS A 41 8.16 -3.72 18.36
N PRO A 42 8.77 -4.89 18.13
CA PRO A 42 8.71 -5.50 16.81
C PRO A 42 7.26 -5.78 16.42
N LEU A 43 6.93 -5.53 15.15
CA LEU A 43 5.59 -5.68 14.59
C LEU A 43 5.61 -6.75 13.51
N ILE A 44 4.83 -7.82 13.69
CA ILE A 44 4.55 -8.77 12.62
C ILE A 44 3.43 -8.17 11.75
N VAL A 45 3.67 -8.04 10.45
CA VAL A 45 2.67 -7.64 9.45
C VAL A 45 2.35 -8.88 8.63
N ARG A 46 1.12 -9.40 8.75
CA ARG A 46 0.66 -10.63 8.08
C ARG A 46 0.11 -10.33 6.69
N GLN A 47 -0.80 -9.38 6.61
CA GLN A 47 -1.46 -9.02 5.36
C GLN A 47 -1.82 -7.55 5.31
N ILE A 48 -1.98 -7.06 4.09
CA ILE A 48 -2.55 -5.75 3.79
C ILE A 48 -3.76 -5.92 2.88
N SER A 49 -4.82 -5.15 3.12
CA SER A 49 -6.02 -5.15 2.32
C SER A 49 -6.47 -3.74 1.99
N PHE A 50 -7.03 -3.55 0.81
CA PHE A 50 -7.67 -2.31 0.39
C PHE A 50 -8.65 -2.59 -0.74
N THR A 51 -9.60 -1.70 -0.94
CA THR A 51 -10.56 -1.76 -2.04
C THR A 51 -10.09 -0.81 -3.14
N LEU A 52 -9.96 -1.30 -4.37
CA LEU A 52 -9.81 -0.45 -5.55
C LEU A 52 -11.16 -0.38 -6.27
N GLU A 53 -11.57 0.84 -6.59
CA GLU A 53 -12.70 1.12 -7.47
C GLU A 53 -12.17 1.60 -8.83
N ASP A 54 -13.04 1.58 -9.85
CA ASP A 54 -12.75 1.90 -11.24
C ASP A 54 -11.94 0.83 -12.01
N GLU A 55 -11.78 1.08 -13.31
CA GLU A 55 -11.00 0.23 -14.23
C GLU A 55 -9.51 0.55 -14.10
N VAL A 56 -8.82 -0.20 -13.24
CA VAL A 56 -7.39 0.01 -12.98
C VAL A 56 -6.61 -1.31 -13.06
N CYS A 57 -5.49 -1.27 -13.78
CA CYS A 57 -4.46 -2.29 -13.70
C CYS A 57 -3.46 -1.91 -12.60
N TYR A 58 -2.83 -2.89 -11.97
CA TYR A 58 -1.88 -2.58 -10.91
C TYR A 58 -0.79 -3.64 -10.75
N ARG A 59 0.31 -3.21 -10.15
CA ARG A 59 1.31 -4.07 -9.52
C ARG A 59 1.49 -3.60 -8.10
N ILE A 60 1.63 -4.52 -7.16
CA ILE A 60 1.89 -4.21 -5.77
C ILE A 60 3.16 -4.89 -5.31
N ALA A 61 3.96 -4.18 -4.52
CA ALA A 61 5.19 -4.68 -3.94
C ALA A 61 5.45 -4.02 -2.59
N TYR A 62 6.32 -4.63 -1.77
CA TYR A 62 6.83 -4.01 -0.56
C TYR A 62 8.35 -3.99 -0.48
N ALA A 63 8.88 -3.05 0.28
CA ALA A 63 10.29 -2.96 0.64
C ALA A 63 10.46 -2.49 2.08
N ARG A 64 11.64 -2.70 2.66
CA ARG A 64 11.97 -2.28 4.02
C ARG A 64 13.01 -1.17 4.01
N GLY A 65 12.93 -0.27 4.98
CA GLY A 65 13.94 0.78 5.17
C GLY A 65 13.70 1.99 4.26
N LYS A 66 14.77 2.71 3.93
CA LYS A 66 14.69 4.01 3.24
C LYS A 66 14.60 3.93 1.71
N ASP A 67 15.04 2.82 1.13
CA ASP A 67 15.10 2.60 -0.31
C ASP A 67 14.03 1.58 -0.69
N PHE A 68 13.27 1.85 -1.76
CA PHE A 68 12.24 0.90 -2.21
C PHE A 68 12.83 -0.28 -3.00
N TYR A 69 14.11 -0.24 -3.35
CA TYR A 69 14.79 -1.29 -4.10
C TYR A 69 15.97 -1.84 -3.29
N PRO A 70 16.13 -3.17 -3.18
CA PRO A 70 15.28 -4.23 -3.76
C PRO A 70 13.91 -4.37 -3.07
N ARG A 71 12.91 -4.85 -3.83
CA ARG A 71 11.52 -5.05 -3.37
C ARG A 71 11.07 -6.50 -3.49
N THR A 72 10.01 -6.84 -2.78
CA THR A 72 9.25 -8.09 -2.91
C THR A 72 7.91 -7.80 -3.59
N ASP A 73 7.72 -8.34 -4.79
CA ASP A 73 6.43 -8.23 -5.49
C ASP A 73 5.38 -9.10 -4.78
N LEU A 74 4.19 -8.52 -4.55
CA LEU A 74 3.07 -9.16 -3.86
C LEU A 74 2.01 -9.70 -4.83
N GLY A 75 1.89 -9.07 -6.00
CA GLY A 75 0.91 -9.44 -7.01
C GLY A 75 0.72 -8.36 -8.07
N GLU A 76 -0.03 -8.71 -9.09
CA GLU A 76 -0.41 -7.79 -10.16
C GLU A 76 -1.74 -8.18 -10.81
N GLN A 77 -2.39 -7.19 -11.39
CA GLN A 77 -3.54 -7.36 -12.26
C GLN A 77 -3.26 -6.59 -13.56
N GLN A 78 -2.96 -7.33 -14.62
CA GLN A 78 -2.51 -6.76 -15.89
C GLN A 78 -3.67 -6.24 -16.76
N HIS A 79 -4.90 -6.68 -16.49
CA HIS A 79 -6.10 -6.29 -17.22
C HIS A 79 -7.04 -5.54 -16.30
N ALA A 80 -7.51 -4.37 -16.77
CA ALA A 80 -8.44 -3.56 -16.03
C ALA A 80 -9.74 -4.35 -15.84
N ALA A 81 -10.15 -4.51 -14.59
CA ALA A 81 -11.49 -5.00 -14.26
C ALA A 81 -12.30 -3.80 -13.76
N GLU A 82 -13.58 -3.72 -14.12
CA GLU A 82 -14.50 -2.80 -13.45
C GLU A 82 -14.56 -3.19 -11.97
N ALA A 83 -13.94 -2.39 -11.11
CA ALA A 83 -13.93 -2.55 -9.66
C ALA A 83 -13.46 -3.95 -9.18
N PRO A 84 -12.15 -4.19 -9.05
CA PRO A 84 -11.64 -5.49 -8.56
C PRO A 84 -12.10 -5.82 -7.11
N GLY A 85 -12.69 -4.85 -6.41
CA GLY A 85 -13.24 -5.04 -5.08
C GLY A 85 -12.14 -5.02 -4.01
N LYS A 86 -12.40 -5.72 -2.90
CA LYS A 86 -11.44 -5.83 -1.79
C LYS A 86 -10.29 -6.76 -2.19
N LEU A 87 -9.10 -6.20 -2.28
CA LEU A 87 -7.84 -6.90 -2.49
C LEU A 87 -7.17 -7.19 -1.16
N THR A 88 -6.50 -8.34 -1.08
CA THR A 88 -5.79 -8.79 0.12
C THR A 88 -4.48 -9.44 -0.31
N PHE A 89 -3.36 -8.96 0.25
CA PHE A 89 -2.02 -9.44 -0.06
C PHE A 89 -1.31 -9.90 1.20
N SER A 90 -0.80 -11.13 1.15
CA SER A 90 0.03 -11.71 2.21
C SER A 90 1.43 -11.09 2.18
N VAL A 91 1.81 -10.41 3.26
CA VAL A 91 3.13 -9.79 3.41
C VAL A 91 4.05 -10.67 4.25
N ASN A 92 3.55 -11.18 5.39
CA ASN A 92 4.24 -12.07 6.33
C ASN A 92 5.68 -11.63 6.66
N THR A 93 5.83 -10.40 7.17
CA THR A 93 7.12 -9.81 7.52
C THR A 93 7.14 -9.33 8.97
N THR A 94 8.32 -9.32 9.59
CA THR A 94 8.53 -8.71 10.91
C THR A 94 9.32 -7.42 10.76
N LEU A 95 8.79 -6.33 11.31
CA LEU A 95 9.45 -5.03 11.42
C LEU A 95 10.12 -4.92 12.77
N LYS A 96 11.37 -4.49 12.79
CA LYS A 96 12.05 -4.06 14.02
C LYS A 96 11.43 -2.76 14.54
N PRO A 97 11.66 -2.40 15.81
CA PRO A 97 11.30 -1.08 16.32
C PRO A 97 11.82 0.02 15.40
N ASN A 98 10.95 0.97 15.06
CA ASN A 98 11.18 2.08 14.13
C ASN A 98 11.50 1.71 12.68
N GLU A 99 11.47 0.42 12.30
CA GLU A 99 11.60 0.00 10.91
C GLU A 99 10.31 0.30 10.15
N ARG A 100 10.47 0.80 8.93
CA ARG A 100 9.37 1.08 8.02
C ARG A 100 9.26 -0.01 6.97
N LEU A 101 8.03 -0.43 6.74
CA LEU A 101 7.60 -1.18 5.59
C LEU A 101 6.92 -0.22 4.63
N HIS A 102 7.47 -0.12 3.43
CA HIS A 102 6.90 0.63 2.33
C HIS A 102 6.13 -0.37 1.46
N VAL A 103 4.81 -0.23 1.35
CA VAL A 103 4.00 -0.99 0.40
C VAL A 103 3.59 -0.03 -0.71
N ARG A 104 3.94 -0.32 -1.96
CA ARG A 104 3.59 0.52 -3.11
C ARG A 104 2.66 -0.21 -4.06
N LEU A 105 1.59 0.49 -4.42
CA LEU A 105 0.74 0.16 -5.55
C LEU A 105 1.21 1.00 -6.74
N PHE A 106 1.48 0.35 -7.86
CA PHE A 106 1.84 0.94 -9.15
C PHE A 106 0.66 0.78 -10.10
N PRO A 107 -0.26 1.75 -10.13
CA PRO A 107 -1.46 1.67 -10.95
C PRO A 107 -1.16 2.14 -12.38
N TRP A 108 -1.86 1.56 -13.35
CA TRP A 108 -1.90 2.06 -14.73
C TRP A 108 -3.26 1.76 -15.38
N SER A 109 -3.52 2.43 -16.49
CA SER A 109 -4.73 2.23 -17.31
C SER A 109 -4.33 1.67 -18.66
N THR A 110 -5.18 0.79 -19.21
CA THR A 110 -5.09 0.36 -20.62
C THR A 110 -5.96 1.20 -21.54
N ARG A 111 -6.74 2.16 -21.01
CA ARG A 111 -7.51 3.11 -21.80
C ARG A 111 -6.56 4.11 -22.49
N GLN A 112 -6.98 4.65 -23.64
CA GLN A 112 -6.20 5.63 -24.41
C GLN A 112 -6.27 7.05 -23.82
N ASP A 113 -6.83 7.23 -22.63
CA ASP A 113 -6.81 8.52 -21.93
C ASP A 113 -5.45 8.75 -21.26
N LYS A 114 -5.06 10.02 -21.15
CA LYS A 114 -3.74 10.42 -20.61
C LYS A 114 -3.73 10.48 -19.09
N GLU A 115 -4.89 10.40 -18.44
CA GLU A 115 -5.03 10.62 -17.00
C GLU A 115 -5.54 9.36 -16.32
N LEU A 116 -4.75 8.84 -15.39
CA LEU A 116 -5.11 7.70 -14.56
C LEU A 116 -5.92 8.17 -13.36
N HIS A 117 -7.19 7.77 -13.30
CA HIS A 117 -8.12 8.03 -12.20
C HIS A 117 -8.52 6.69 -11.57
N PHE A 118 -8.35 6.55 -10.26
CA PHE A 118 -8.83 5.40 -9.48
C PHE A 118 -9.02 5.82 -8.01
N GLN A 119 -9.90 5.12 -7.30
CA GLN A 119 -10.11 5.33 -5.87
C GLN A 119 -9.58 4.13 -5.07
N MET A 120 -8.87 4.41 -3.97
CA MET A 120 -8.47 3.41 -2.98
C MET A 120 -9.19 3.68 -1.67
N LYS A 121 -9.89 2.66 -1.15
CA LYS A 121 -10.68 2.75 0.09
C LYS A 121 -10.34 1.62 1.05
N GLU A 122 -10.73 1.79 2.31
CA GLU A 122 -10.71 0.73 3.33
C GLU A 122 -9.33 0.06 3.50
N CYS A 123 -8.25 0.84 3.36
CA CYS A 123 -6.91 0.31 3.52
C CYS A 123 -6.64 -0.06 4.98
N THR A 124 -6.42 -1.35 5.22
CA THR A 124 -6.17 -1.95 6.54
C THR A 124 -5.02 -2.93 6.45
N PHE A 125 -4.37 -3.23 7.57
CA PHE A 125 -3.40 -4.31 7.65
C PHE A 125 -3.67 -5.16 8.89
N GLU A 126 -3.34 -6.44 8.81
CA GLU A 126 -3.32 -7.32 9.98
C GLU A 126 -1.90 -7.41 10.50
N GLY A 127 -1.72 -7.06 11.77
CA GLY A 127 -0.44 -7.20 12.43
C GLY A 127 -0.56 -7.49 13.92
N THR A 128 0.55 -7.92 14.51
CA THR A 128 0.65 -8.25 15.93
C THR A 128 1.98 -7.75 16.45
N GLU A 129 1.96 -6.92 17.49
CA GLU A 129 3.18 -6.58 18.24
C GLU A 129 3.64 -7.79 19.05
N ILE A 130 4.94 -8.03 19.08
CA ILE A 130 5.54 -9.08 19.90
C ILE A 130 6.36 -8.46 21.04
N GLU A 131 6.33 -9.11 22.20
CA GLU A 131 7.05 -8.70 23.41
C GLU A 131 8.55 -8.99 23.33
#